data_AF-A0A832DDC6-F1
#
_entry.id   AF-A0A832DDC6-F1
#
_cell.length_a   1.000
_cell.length_b   1.000
_cell.length_c   1.000
_cell.angle_alpha   90.00
_cell.angle_beta   90.00
_cell.angle_gamma   90.00
#
_symmetry.space_group_name_H-M   'P 1'
#
loop_
_entity.id
_entity.type
_entity.pdbx_description
1 polymer ?
#
loop_
_entity_poly.entity_id
_entity_poly.type
_entity_poly.pdbx_seq_one_letter_code
_entity_poly.pdbx_strand_id
1 'polypeptide(L)'
;MPAFLIWQKKYNIFHTWTYLEFLAGKRDLRCTPWAIPTYNVAGWKAPCYLITDTHYPSFNEMLQRVNWDAYGVVNGHAQDKRCKNCMAHCGYDPTGALGIGCTLWDAFKNLKFALKQPRNQKYSD
;
A
#
# COMPACT_ATOMS: atom_id res chain seq x y z
N MET A 1 -14.99 -16.58 -5.57
CA MET A 1 -13.71 -15.99 -5.13
C MET A 1 -12.98 -15.46 -6.35
N PRO A 2 -12.37 -14.27 -6.30
CA PRO A 2 -11.67 -13.72 -7.46
C PRO A 2 -10.46 -14.58 -7.88
N ALA A 3 -10.23 -14.71 -9.18
CA ALA A 3 -9.24 -15.61 -9.78
C ALA A 3 -7.82 -15.38 -9.26
N PHE A 4 -7.45 -14.13 -8.99
CA PHE A 4 -6.11 -13.78 -8.48
C PHE A 4 -5.81 -14.41 -7.11
N LEU A 5 -6.80 -14.66 -6.24
CA LEU A 5 -6.56 -15.34 -4.96
C LEU A 5 -6.29 -16.85 -5.13
N ILE A 6 -6.75 -17.44 -6.23
CA ILE A 6 -6.43 -18.83 -6.57
C ILE A 6 -5.03 -18.86 -7.17
N TRP A 7 -4.75 -17.93 -8.07
CA TRP A 7 -3.45 -17.81 -8.72
C TRP A 7 -2.33 -17.47 -7.74
N GLN A 8 -2.54 -16.63 -6.71
CA GLN A 8 -1.51 -16.29 -5.72
C GLN A 8 -1.00 -17.52 -4.95
N LYS A 9 -1.80 -18.59 -4.85
CA LYS A 9 -1.39 -19.83 -4.19
C LYS A 9 -0.46 -20.67 -5.07
N LYS A 10 -0.60 -20.52 -6.39
CA LYS A 10 0.09 -21.33 -7.41
C LYS A 10 1.27 -20.59 -8.05
N TYR A 11 1.17 -19.27 -8.20
CA TYR A 11 2.10 -18.41 -8.90
C TYR A 11 2.55 -17.25 -8.00
N ASN A 12 3.76 -16.77 -8.23
CA ASN A 12 4.26 -15.56 -7.58
C ASN A 12 3.67 -14.34 -8.28
N ILE A 13 2.53 -13.86 -7.76
CA ILE A 13 1.95 -12.61 -8.21
C ILE A 13 2.69 -11.49 -7.48
N PHE A 14 3.10 -10.46 -8.22
CA PHE A 14 3.61 -9.23 -7.63
C PHE A 14 2.56 -8.69 -6.65
N HIS A 15 2.99 -8.19 -5.49
CA HIS A 15 2.18 -7.74 -4.33
C HIS A 15 2.10 -8.69 -3.13
N THR A 16 1.77 -8.09 -1.99
CA THR A 16 1.62 -8.80 -0.72
C THR A 16 0.28 -9.54 -0.64
N TRP A 17 0.24 -10.64 0.13
CA TRP A 17 -0.98 -11.43 0.31
C TRP A 17 -2.07 -10.62 1.00
N THR A 18 -1.67 -9.78 1.96
CA THR A 18 -2.52 -8.83 2.65
C THR A 18 -3.17 -7.85 1.66
N TYR A 19 -2.41 -7.29 0.72
CA TYR A 19 -2.97 -6.41 -0.32
C TYR A 19 -3.95 -7.14 -1.25
N LEU A 20 -3.64 -8.36 -1.68
CA LEU A 20 -4.55 -9.14 -2.53
C LEU A 20 -5.85 -9.51 -1.79
N GLU A 21 -5.78 -9.85 -0.49
CA GLU A 21 -6.97 -10.06 0.34
C GLU A 21 -7.83 -8.78 0.43
N PHE A 22 -7.20 -7.60 0.49
CA PHE A 22 -7.90 -6.31 0.47
C PHE A 22 -8.63 -6.08 -0.85
N LEU A 23 -7.96 -6.30 -1.99
CA LEU A 23 -8.60 -6.20 -3.31
C LEU A 23 -9.77 -7.18 -3.47
N ALA A 24 -9.72 -8.33 -2.81
CA ALA A 24 -10.81 -9.30 -2.82
C ALA A 24 -11.96 -8.95 -1.88
N GLY A 25 -11.89 -7.81 -1.17
CA GLY A 25 -12.86 -7.39 -0.17
C GLY A 25 -12.88 -8.27 1.09
N LYS A 26 -11.84 -9.08 1.32
CA LYS A 26 -11.76 -9.97 2.49
C LYS A 26 -11.26 -9.26 3.75
N ARG A 27 -10.71 -8.06 3.60
CA ARG A 27 -10.21 -7.23 4.69
C ARG A 27 -10.26 -5.76 4.29
N ASP A 28 -10.23 -4.90 5.29
CA ASP A 28 -9.97 -3.47 5.12
C ASP A 28 -8.49 -3.19 5.43
N LEU A 29 -7.90 -2.23 4.72
CA LEU A 29 -6.54 -1.75 4.95
C LEU A 29 -6.59 -0.22 5.02
N ARG A 30 -5.83 0.37 5.95
CA ARG A 30 -5.71 1.83 6.02
C ARG A 30 -4.64 2.30 5.05
N CYS A 31 -4.96 3.25 4.18
CA CYS A 31 -3.99 3.84 3.25
C CYS A 31 -2.77 4.45 3.99
N THR A 32 -1.55 4.14 3.54
CA THR A 32 -0.29 4.76 4.00
C THR A 32 0.31 5.63 2.89
N PRO A 33 -0.23 6.85 2.68
CA PRO A 33 0.12 7.69 1.54
C PRO A 33 1.60 8.13 1.50
N TRP A 34 2.25 8.18 2.67
CA TRP A 34 3.65 8.54 2.84
C TRP A 34 4.64 7.44 2.45
N ALA A 35 4.18 6.20 2.24
CA ALA A 35 5.07 5.07 2.00
C ALA A 35 5.59 5.00 0.54
N ILE A 36 4.85 5.59 -0.41
CA ILE A 36 5.28 5.75 -1.81
C ILE A 36 5.11 7.21 -2.22
N PRO A 37 5.95 8.11 -1.68
CA PRO A 37 5.90 9.53 -2.01
C PRO A 37 6.48 9.78 -3.41
N THR A 38 6.21 10.96 -3.97
CA THR A 38 6.84 11.41 -5.22
C THR A 38 7.74 12.60 -4.95
N TYR A 39 8.96 12.56 -5.47
CA TYR A 39 9.86 13.71 -5.51
C TYR A 39 9.92 14.25 -6.93
N ASN A 40 9.77 15.57 -7.10
CA ASN A 40 9.88 16.24 -8.41
C ASN A 40 10.71 17.52 -8.29
N VAL A 41 10.78 18.32 -9.35
CA VAL A 41 11.56 19.58 -9.38
C VAL A 41 11.15 20.59 -8.31
N ALA A 42 9.92 20.51 -7.78
CA ALA A 42 9.43 21.37 -6.71
C ALA A 42 9.67 20.78 -5.30
N GLY A 43 10.14 19.53 -5.19
CA GLY A 43 10.43 18.85 -3.92
C GLY A 43 9.60 17.59 -3.69
N TRP A 44 9.51 17.17 -2.42
CA TRP A 44 8.67 16.06 -1.95
C TRP A 44 7.20 16.45 -1.98
N LYS A 45 6.44 15.83 -2.87
CA LYS A 45 5.03 16.09 -3.10
C LYS A 45 4.17 15.49 -1.99
N ALA A 46 3.27 16.31 -1.44
CA ALA A 46 2.39 15.95 -0.33
C ALA A 46 0.91 16.26 -0.62
N PRO A 47 -0.04 15.53 -0.04
CA PRO A 47 0.13 14.39 0.88
C PRO A 47 0.45 13.06 0.18
N CYS A 48 0.16 12.89 -1.11
CA CYS A 48 0.48 11.65 -1.83
C CYS A 48 0.80 11.95 -3.29
N TYR A 49 1.13 10.94 -4.10
CA TYR A 49 1.44 11.22 -5.50
C TYR A 49 0.22 11.64 -6.35
N LEU A 50 -1.02 11.32 -5.92
CA LEU A 50 -2.23 11.72 -6.63
C LEU A 50 -2.75 13.08 -6.19
N ILE A 51 -2.61 13.41 -4.91
CA ILE A 51 -3.12 14.65 -4.31
C ILE A 51 -1.92 15.55 -4.02
N THR A 52 -1.93 16.77 -4.53
CA THR A 52 -0.83 17.73 -4.33
C THR A 52 -1.34 19.01 -3.75
N ASP A 53 -1.17 19.14 -2.44
CA ASP A 53 -1.46 20.37 -1.72
C ASP A 53 -0.20 21.22 -1.57
N THR A 54 0.98 20.59 -1.46
CA THR A 54 2.25 21.30 -1.31
C THR A 54 3.45 20.41 -1.64
N HIS A 55 4.64 21.01 -1.60
CA HIS A 55 5.93 20.34 -1.73
C HIS A 55 6.85 20.72 -0.57
N TYR A 56 7.66 19.77 -0.12
CA TYR A 56 8.64 19.97 0.94
C TYR A 56 10.06 19.72 0.44
N PRO A 57 11.06 20.47 0.94
CA PRO A 57 12.45 20.28 0.52
C PRO A 57 13.05 18.97 1.06
N SER A 58 12.54 18.42 2.17
CA SER A 58 12.99 17.13 2.71
C SER A 58 11.83 16.18 3.03
N PHE A 59 12.10 14.87 2.92
CA PHE A 59 11.12 13.84 3.25
C PHE A 59 10.71 13.89 4.73
N ASN A 60 11.67 14.14 5.62
CA ASN A 60 11.40 14.24 7.06
C ASN A 60 10.47 15.42 7.38
N GLU A 61 10.68 16.57 6.74
CA GLU A 61 9.79 17.73 6.91
C GLU A 61 8.37 17.43 6.42
N MET A 62 8.24 16.75 5.27
CA MET A 62 6.94 16.29 4.79
C MET A 62 6.25 15.39 5.81
N LEU A 63 6.96 14.40 6.36
CA LEU A 63 6.41 13.48 7.37
C LEU A 63 5.93 14.22 8.63
N GLN A 64 6.61 15.28 9.04
CA GLN A 64 6.26 16.02 10.27
C GLN A 64 5.15 17.06 10.06
N ARG A 65 5.10 17.69 8.88
CA ARG A 65 4.17 18.81 8.61
C ARG A 65 2.83 18.38 8.06
N VAL A 66 2.76 17.23 7.38
CA VAL A 66 1.50 16.73 6.82
C VAL A 66 0.67 16.07 7.91
N ASN A 67 -0.59 16.44 8.02
CA ASN A 67 -1.55 15.75 8.87
C ASN A 67 -2.00 14.43 8.20
N TRP A 68 -1.28 13.34 8.46
CA TRP A 68 -1.55 12.02 7.86
C TRP A 68 -2.88 11.41 8.27
N ASP A 69 -3.42 11.78 9.43
CA ASP A 69 -4.71 11.28 9.91
C ASP A 69 -5.89 11.84 9.12
N ALA A 70 -5.70 12.96 8.41
CA ALA A 70 -6.70 13.54 7.53
C ALA A 70 -6.88 12.78 6.20
N TYR A 71 -6.04 11.78 5.91
CA TYR A 71 -6.00 11.11 4.61
C TYR A 71 -6.26 9.59 4.71
N GLY A 72 -6.80 9.05 3.62
CA GLY A 72 -7.10 7.63 3.48
C GLY A 72 -8.55 7.27 3.81
N VAL A 73 -8.81 5.97 3.77
CA VAL A 73 -10.09 5.37 4.15
C VAL A 73 -9.84 4.52 5.39
N VAL A 74 -10.70 4.68 6.40
CA VAL A 74 -10.65 3.94 7.65
C VAL A 74 -12.05 3.42 7.94
N ASN A 75 -12.20 2.10 8.08
CA ASN A 75 -13.49 1.44 8.30
C ASN A 75 -14.53 1.81 7.24
N GLY A 76 -14.12 1.84 5.97
CA GLY A 76 -14.98 2.27 4.86
C GLY A 76 -15.32 3.76 4.80
N HIS A 77 -14.83 4.58 5.73
CA HIS A 77 -15.06 6.03 5.76
C HIS A 77 -13.82 6.79 5.28
N ALA A 78 -14.00 7.64 4.27
CA ALA A 78 -12.92 8.48 3.75
C ALA A 78 -12.70 9.71 4.65
N GLN A 79 -11.47 9.90 5.10
CA GLN A 79 -11.09 11.04 5.95
C GLN A 79 -11.05 12.35 5.14
N ASP A 80 -10.62 12.28 3.88
CA ASP A 80 -10.71 13.36 2.90
C ASP A 80 -11.70 12.96 1.80
N LYS A 81 -12.54 13.92 1.35
CA LYS A 81 -13.47 13.73 0.23
C LYS A 81 -12.79 13.21 -1.05
N ARG A 82 -11.53 13.57 -1.27
CA ARG A 82 -10.68 13.14 -2.39
C ARG A 82 -10.24 11.68 -2.27
N CYS A 83 -10.24 11.12 -1.06
CA CYS A 83 -9.90 9.72 -0.80
C CYS A 83 -11.07 8.75 -1.04
N LYS A 84 -12.33 9.24 -1.14
CA LYS A 84 -13.56 8.43 -1.18
C LYS A 84 -13.55 7.28 -2.21
N ASN A 85 -13.02 7.55 -3.40
CA ASN A 85 -12.95 6.56 -4.49
C ASN A 85 -11.51 6.29 -4.93
N CYS A 86 -10.52 6.75 -4.17
CA CYS A 86 -9.15 6.79 -4.64
C CYS A 86 -8.63 5.37 -4.90
N MET A 87 -8.89 4.42 -3.99
CA MET A 87 -8.45 3.00 -4.04
C MET A 87 -7.10 2.78 -4.72
N ALA A 88 -6.21 3.77 -4.62
CA ALA A 88 -5.01 3.80 -5.43
C ALA A 88 -4.02 2.87 -4.78
N HIS A 89 -3.57 1.90 -5.57
CA HIS A 89 -2.67 0.82 -5.21
C HIS A 89 -1.55 1.25 -4.24
N CYS A 90 -0.99 2.42 -4.49
CA CYS A 90 0.19 2.96 -3.84
C CYS A 90 0.14 3.18 -2.34
N GLY A 91 -1.05 3.36 -1.76
CA GLY A 91 -1.20 3.54 -0.32
C GLY A 91 -1.54 2.23 0.38
N TYR A 92 -2.16 1.28 -0.32
CA TYR A 92 -2.69 0.06 0.28
C TYR A 92 -1.70 -1.11 0.20
N ASP A 93 -0.91 -1.22 -0.88
CA ASP A 93 0.13 -2.27 -0.97
C ASP A 93 1.26 -2.08 0.06
N PRO A 94 1.85 -0.88 0.23
CA PRO A 94 2.85 -0.70 1.28
C PRO A 94 2.26 -0.85 2.69
N THR A 95 0.97 -0.56 2.90
CA THR A 95 0.29 -0.89 4.17
C THR A 95 0.31 -2.39 4.41
N GLY A 96 -0.04 -3.16 3.39
CA GLY A 96 0.03 -4.61 3.41
C GLY A 96 1.44 -5.15 3.66
N ALA A 97 2.47 -4.50 3.10
CA ALA A 97 3.88 -4.88 3.24
C ALA A 97 4.48 -4.51 4.60
N LEU A 98 4.25 -3.28 5.06
CA LEU A 98 4.74 -2.76 6.34
C LEU A 98 3.98 -3.36 7.53
N GLY A 99 2.85 -4.02 7.30
CA GLY A 99 2.03 -4.60 8.36
C GLY A 99 1.27 -3.55 9.17
N ILE A 100 1.03 -2.36 8.61
CA ILE A 100 0.34 -1.27 9.31
C ILE A 100 -1.14 -1.63 9.42
N GLY A 101 -1.64 -1.80 10.65
CA GLY A 101 -3.00 -2.28 10.90
C GLY A 101 -3.18 -3.80 10.62
N CYS A 102 -2.09 -4.56 10.57
CA CYS A 102 -2.10 -6.01 10.36
C CYS A 102 -1.95 -6.77 11.68
N THR A 103 -2.44 -8.02 11.71
CA THR A 103 -2.26 -8.93 12.83
C THR A 103 -0.92 -9.66 12.74
N LEU A 104 -0.43 -10.25 13.86
CA LEU A 104 0.75 -11.13 13.85
C LEU A 104 0.63 -12.28 12.83
N TRP A 105 -0.59 -12.76 12.61
CA TRP A 105 -0.87 -13.78 11.62
C TRP A 105 -0.61 -13.29 10.18
N ASP A 106 -0.88 -12.02 9.90
CA ASP A 106 -0.61 -11.42 8.60
C ASP A 106 0.88 -11.25 8.34
N ALA A 107 1.65 -10.85 9.36
CA ALA A 107 3.10 -10.82 9.28
C ALA A 107 3.66 -12.23 9.00
N PHE A 108 3.14 -13.25 9.68
CA PHE A 108 3.51 -14.64 9.41
C PHE A 108 3.12 -15.10 8.00
N LYS A 109 1.92 -14.75 7.50
CA LYS A 109 1.49 -15.04 6.12
C LYS A 109 2.44 -14.42 5.11
N ASN A 110 2.80 -13.16 5.29
CA ASN A 110 3.74 -12.44 4.43
C ASN A 110 5.14 -13.08 4.48
N LEU A 111 5.65 -13.40 5.68
CA LEU A 111 6.95 -14.06 5.86
C LEU A 111 7.00 -15.45 5.21
N LYS A 112 5.98 -16.28 5.49
CA LYS A 112 5.86 -17.61 4.89
C LYS A 112 5.85 -17.54 3.37
N PHE A 113 5.18 -16.53 2.80
CA PHE A 113 5.17 -16.33 1.36
C PHE A 113 6.53 -15.89 0.83
N ALA A 114 7.16 -14.89 1.47
CA ALA A 114 8.50 -14.42 1.11
C ALA A 114 9.53 -15.56 1.11
N LEU A 115 9.48 -16.45 2.11
CA LEU A 115 10.35 -17.62 2.22
C LEU A 115 10.03 -18.72 1.20
N LYS A 116 8.78 -18.82 0.73
CA LYS A 116 8.35 -19.79 -0.29
C LYS A 116 8.76 -19.37 -1.70
N GLN A 117 9.22 -18.13 -1.92
CA GLN A 117 9.59 -17.66 -3.25
C GLN A 117 10.85 -18.39 -3.76
N PRO A 118 10.77 -19.15 -4.87
CA PRO A 118 11.98 -19.66 -5.51
C PRO A 118 12.77 -18.46 -6.07
N ARG A 119 14.02 -18.27 -5.63
CA ARG A 119 14.92 -17.19 -6.08
C ARG A 119 15.22 -17.17 -7.59
N ASN A 120 14.76 -18.19 -8.33
CA ASN A 120 15.08 -18.39 -9.73
C ASN A 120 13.80 -18.44 -10.58
N GLN A 121 13.05 -17.34 -10.64
CA GLN A 121 12.16 -17.10 -11.77
C GLN A 121 13.07 -16.66 -12.92
N LYS A 122 13.63 -17.61 -13.69
CA LYS A 122 14.21 -17.29 -15.00
C LYS A 122 13.05 -16.72 -15.80
N TYR A 123 13.02 -15.40 -15.98
CA TYR A 123 12.22 -14.80 -17.04
C TYR A 123 12.74 -15.45 -18.32
N SER A 124 11.94 -16.33 -18.90
CA SER A 124 12.20 -16.83 -20.24
C SER A 124 12.01 -15.65 -21.17
N ASP A 125 13.11 -15.21 -21.79
CA ASP A 125 13.08 -14.36 -22.98
C ASP A 125 12.15 -14.95 -24.06
#